data_AF-A0A952HQI7-F1
#
_entry.id   AF-A0A952HQI7-F1
#
_cell.length_a   1.000
_cell.length_b   1.000
_cell.length_c   1.000
_cell.angle_alpha   90.00
_cell.angle_beta   90.00
_cell.angle_gamma   90.00
#
_symmetry.space_group_name_H-M   'P 1'
#
loop_
_entity.id
_entity.type
_entity.pdbx_description
1 polymer ?
#
loop_
_entity_poly.entity_id
_entity_poly.type
_entity_poly.pdbx_seq_one_letter_code
_entity_poly.pdbx_strand_id
1 'polypeptide(L)'
;MKYIALCLIFITLFGISYAKQPDNAKIKQYIYLAENYISIGELDRAYKCLQDAENLAMDKKWLAFIYERMGEIEEKKEHYTDALLYYGRSLILAKNSQYKELENIINKKIFDIQSKNPNLLSR
;
A
#
# COMPACT_ATOMS: atom_id res chain seq x y z
N MET A 1 -27.02 -16.26 -41.42
CA MET A 1 -27.28 -15.49 -40.18
C MET A 1 -27.41 -16.36 -38.91
N LYS A 2 -26.76 -17.53 -38.81
CA LYS A 2 -26.79 -18.38 -37.60
C LYS A 2 -25.53 -18.25 -36.71
N TYR A 3 -24.46 -17.63 -37.22
CA TYR A 3 -23.18 -17.53 -36.51
C TYR A 3 -23.07 -16.33 -35.55
N ILE A 4 -23.84 -15.26 -35.79
CA ILE A 4 -23.80 -14.05 -34.94
C ILE A 4 -24.48 -14.32 -33.58
N ALA A 5 -25.56 -15.10 -33.56
CA ALA A 5 -26.26 -15.48 -32.33
C ALA A 5 -25.42 -16.39 -31.40
N LEU A 6 -24.53 -17.22 -31.98
CA LEU A 6 -23.66 -18.11 -31.19
C LEU A 6 -22.51 -17.35 -30.50
N CYS A 7 -22.07 -16.23 -31.08
CA CYS A 7 -20.97 -15.42 -30.55
C CYS A 7 -21.41 -14.59 -29.32
N LEU A 8 -22.66 -14.12 -29.30
CA LEU A 8 -23.21 -13.36 -28.16
C LEU A 8 -23.48 -14.25 -26.93
N ILE A 9 -23.81 -15.53 -27.15
CA ILE A 9 -24.03 -16.50 -26.06
C ILE A 9 -22.69 -16.88 -25.39
N PHE A 10 -21.59 -16.91 -26.14
CA PHE A 10 -20.25 -17.13 -25.56
C PHE A 10 -19.81 -15.98 -24.65
N ILE A 11 -20.15 -14.73 -24.98
CA ILE A 11 -19.79 -13.56 -24.16
C ILE A 11 -20.57 -13.51 -22.83
N THR A 12 -21.78 -14.09 -22.78
CA THR A 12 -22.60 -14.10 -21.56
C THR A 12 -22.42 -15.36 -20.71
N LEU A 13 -22.12 -16.52 -21.30
CA LEU A 13 -21.77 -17.75 -20.55
C LEU A 13 -20.30 -17.79 -20.09
N PHE A 14 -19.38 -17.26 -20.89
CA PHE A 14 -18.07 -16.81 -20.42
C PHE A 14 -18.18 -15.31 -20.16
N GLY A 15 -18.91 -14.95 -19.11
CA GLY A 15 -18.74 -13.66 -18.46
C GLY A 15 -17.31 -13.59 -17.92
N ILE A 16 -16.34 -13.34 -18.80
CA ILE A 16 -15.03 -12.83 -18.44
C ILE A 16 -15.34 -11.43 -17.91
N SER A 17 -15.73 -11.37 -16.64
CA SER A 17 -15.35 -10.23 -15.82
C SER A 17 -13.86 -10.08 -16.11
N TYR A 18 -13.45 -9.01 -16.78
CA TYR A 18 -12.07 -8.56 -16.74
C TYR A 18 -11.81 -8.16 -15.28
N ALA A 19 -11.75 -9.16 -14.39
CA ALA A 19 -11.26 -9.03 -13.05
C ALA A 19 -9.85 -8.51 -13.26
N LYS A 20 -9.66 -7.21 -13.01
CA LYS A 20 -8.37 -6.52 -13.04
C LYS A 20 -7.39 -7.46 -12.36
N GLN A 21 -6.52 -8.12 -13.11
CA GLN A 21 -5.57 -9.04 -12.50
C GLN A 21 -4.55 -8.20 -11.72
N PRO A 22 -4.07 -8.66 -10.56
CA PRO A 22 -3.09 -7.89 -9.81
C PRO A 22 -1.82 -7.77 -10.65
N ASP A 23 -1.52 -6.56 -11.12
CA ASP A 23 -0.25 -6.27 -11.79
C ASP A 23 0.86 -6.13 -10.74
N ASN A 24 1.18 -7.26 -10.12
CA ASN A 24 2.16 -7.37 -9.05
C ASN A 24 3.56 -6.92 -9.51
N ALA A 25 3.88 -7.04 -10.80
CA ALA A 25 5.14 -6.57 -11.35
C ALA A 25 5.20 -5.04 -11.32
N LYS A 26 4.14 -4.36 -11.77
CA LYS A 26 4.06 -2.90 -11.76
C LYS A 26 3.99 -2.33 -10.34
N ILE A 27 3.26 -2.98 -9.42
CA ILE A 27 3.26 -2.59 -7.99
C ILE A 27 4.69 -2.64 -7.43
N LYS A 28 5.42 -3.73 -7.68
CA LYS A 28 6.82 -3.85 -7.25
C LYS A 28 7.69 -2.74 -7.83
N GLN A 29 7.56 -2.43 -9.12
CA GLN A 29 8.33 -1.35 -9.75
C GLN A 29 8.09 0.00 -9.08
N TYR A 30 6.82 0.36 -8.83
CA TYR A 30 6.51 1.60 -8.12
C TYR A 30 7.06 1.62 -6.70
N ILE A 31 6.97 0.50 -5.98
CA ILE A 31 7.57 0.36 -4.67
C ILE A 31 9.07 0.60 -4.74
N TYR A 32 9.81 -0.14 -5.59
CA TYR A 32 11.26 0.03 -5.73
C TYR A 32 11.64 1.47 -6.09
N LEU A 33 10.89 2.12 -6.98
CA LEU A 33 11.13 3.51 -7.33
C LEU A 33 10.91 4.43 -6.13
N ALA A 34 9.85 4.19 -5.34
CA ALA A 34 9.62 4.92 -4.09
C ALA A 34 10.76 4.71 -3.09
N GLU A 35 11.30 3.50 -2.93
CA GLU A 35 12.43 3.26 -2.03
C GLU A 35 13.68 4.04 -2.43
N ASN A 36 13.95 4.11 -3.74
CA ASN A 36 15.05 4.91 -4.29
C ASN A 36 14.83 6.40 -4.07
N TYR A 37 13.59 6.89 -4.26
CA TYR A 37 13.28 8.29 -3.97
C TYR A 37 13.37 8.61 -2.47
N ILE A 38 12.95 7.70 -1.59
CA ILE A 38 13.11 7.84 -0.13
C ILE A 38 14.59 7.94 0.24
N SER A 39 15.46 7.13 -0.36
CA SER A 39 16.89 7.10 -0.03
C SER A 39 17.63 8.38 -0.43
N ILE A 40 17.19 9.05 -1.51
CA ILE A 40 17.76 10.33 -1.95
C ILE A 40 16.99 11.57 -1.42
N GLY A 41 15.96 11.38 -0.60
CA GLY A 41 15.18 12.47 0.01
C GLY A 41 14.13 13.11 -0.89
N GLU A 42 13.84 12.55 -2.06
CA GLU A 42 12.80 13.00 -3.00
C GLU A 42 11.41 12.51 -2.55
N LEU A 43 10.99 12.92 -1.35
CA LEU A 43 9.85 12.36 -0.62
C LEU A 43 8.51 12.50 -1.36
N ASP A 44 8.27 13.60 -2.08
CA ASP A 44 7.03 13.79 -2.83
C ASP A 44 6.92 12.86 -4.05
N ARG A 45 8.05 12.60 -4.72
CA ARG A 45 8.11 11.64 -5.82
C ARG A 45 7.91 10.22 -5.32
N ALA A 46 8.52 9.89 -4.18
CA ALA A 46 8.30 8.61 -3.53
C ALA A 46 6.82 8.40 -3.18
N TYR A 47 6.20 9.43 -2.60
CA TYR A 47 4.80 9.38 -2.21
C TYR A 47 3.89 9.17 -3.43
N LYS A 48 4.16 9.87 -4.53
CA LYS A 48 3.42 9.69 -5.79
C LYS A 48 3.52 8.27 -6.33
N CYS A 49 4.71 7.66 -6.29
CA CYS A 49 4.89 6.27 -6.70
C CYS A 49 4.08 5.31 -5.82
N LEU A 50 4.05 5.54 -4.50
CA LEU A 50 3.26 4.72 -3.58
C LEU A 50 1.75 4.87 -3.80
N GLN A 51 1.25 6.07 -4.15
CA GLN A 51 -0.16 6.25 -4.54
C GLN A 51 -0.50 5.46 -5.81
N ASP A 52 0.39 5.46 -6.80
CA ASP A 52 0.20 4.66 -8.02
C ASP A 52 0.22 3.15 -7.71
N ALA A 53 1.08 2.71 -6.78
CA ALA A 53 1.09 1.33 -6.29
C ALA A 53 -0.21 0.97 -5.53
N GLU A 54 -0.71 1.87 -4.67
CA GLU A 54 -1.93 1.70 -3.89
C GLU A 54 -3.15 1.47 -4.80
N ASN A 55 -3.27 2.28 -5.87
CA ASN A 55 -4.35 2.16 -6.87
C ASN A 55 -4.34 0.84 -7.66
N LEU A 56 -3.24 0.11 -7.63
CA LEU A 56 -3.08 -1.18 -8.29
C LEU A 56 -3.19 -2.36 -7.30
N ALA A 57 -2.90 -2.13 -6.02
CA ALA A 57 -2.88 -3.17 -5.01
C ALA A 57 -4.29 -3.64 -4.65
N MET A 58 -4.55 -4.93 -4.88
CA MET A 58 -5.79 -5.59 -4.43
C MET A 58 -5.55 -6.55 -3.26
N ASP A 59 -4.29 -6.97 -3.08
CA ASP A 59 -3.92 -7.85 -1.99
C ASP A 59 -3.54 -7.05 -0.74
N LYS A 60 -4.01 -7.52 0.42
CA LYS A 60 -3.79 -6.87 1.72
C LYS A 60 -2.31 -6.77 2.08
N LYS A 61 -1.45 -7.68 1.60
CA LYS A 61 -0.01 -7.65 1.81
C LYS A 61 0.62 -6.44 1.14
N TRP A 62 0.29 -6.19 -0.12
CA TRP A 62 0.81 -5.02 -0.83
C TRP A 62 0.33 -3.73 -0.19
N LEU A 63 -0.96 -3.65 0.15
CA LEU A 63 -1.51 -2.48 0.83
C LEU A 63 -0.83 -2.24 2.19
N ALA A 64 -0.58 -3.28 2.98
CA ALA A 64 0.15 -3.15 4.25
C ALA A 64 1.55 -2.55 4.02
N PHE A 65 2.31 -3.10 3.07
CA PHE A 65 3.65 -2.61 2.76
C PHE A 65 3.63 -1.15 2.24
N ILE A 66 2.69 -0.82 1.35
CA ILE A 66 2.54 0.53 0.79
C ILE A 66 2.26 1.55 1.90
N TYR A 67 1.32 1.23 2.81
CA TYR A 67 1.04 2.12 3.93
C TYR A 67 2.21 2.23 4.92
N GLU A 68 3.02 1.19 5.10
CA GLU A 68 4.23 1.29 5.91
C GLU A 68 5.22 2.28 5.30
N ARG A 69 5.44 2.24 3.98
CA ARG A 69 6.32 3.20 3.30
C ARG A 69 5.76 4.61 3.24
N MET A 70 4.43 4.77 3.12
CA MET A 70 3.81 6.09 3.26
C MET A 70 4.00 6.67 4.67
N GLY A 71 3.89 5.84 5.71
CA GLY A 71 4.19 6.25 7.08
C GLY A 71 5.64 6.69 7.26
N GLU A 72 6.60 5.98 6.63
CA GLU A 72 8.02 6.37 6.64
C GLU A 72 8.26 7.73 5.98
N ILE A 73 7.56 8.01 4.87
CA ILE A 73 7.65 9.31 4.20
C ILE A 73 7.15 10.43 5.10
N GLU A 74 5.97 10.28 5.70
CA GLU A 74 5.42 11.30 6.60
C GLU A 74 6.27 11.47 7.86
N GLU A 75 6.87 10.39 8.38
CA GLU A 75 7.82 10.45 9.48
C GLU A 75 9.07 11.27 9.11
N LYS A 76 9.63 11.05 7.91
CA LYS A 76 10.77 11.82 7.39
C LYS A 76 10.43 13.29 7.12
N LYS A 77 9.16 13.60 6.87
CA LYS A 77 8.63 14.97 6.77
C LYS A 77 8.29 15.59 8.13
N GLU A 78 8.47 14.85 9.23
CA GLU A 78 8.08 15.25 10.59
C GLU A 78 6.55 15.42 10.78
N HIS A 79 5.75 14.89 9.86
CA HIS A 79 4.29 14.84 9.94
C HIS A 79 3.84 13.64 10.77
N TYR A 80 4.19 13.63 12.05
CA TYR A 80 4.05 12.45 12.92
C TYR A 80 2.62 11.92 13.08
N THR A 81 1.61 12.80 13.05
CA THR A 81 0.20 12.38 13.12
C THR A 81 -0.18 11.56 11.89
N ASP A 82 0.22 11.99 10.70
CA ASP A 82 -0.07 11.29 9.45
C ASP A 82 0.77 10.00 9.34
N ALA A 83 2.02 10.02 9.81
CA ALA A 83 2.85 8.82 9.90
C ALA A 83 2.18 7.74 10.76
N LEU A 84 1.69 8.09 11.96
CA LEU A 84 0.95 7.18 12.83
C LEU A 84 -0.34 6.67 12.21
N LEU A 85 -1.06 7.51 11.44
CA LEU A 85 -2.25 7.10 10.70
C LEU A 85 -1.93 6.00 9.69
N TYR A 86 -0.89 6.19 8.87
CA TYR A 86 -0.48 5.20 7.87
C TYR A 86 0.07 3.93 8.49
N TYR A 87 0.92 4.05 9.52
CA TYR A 87 1.40 2.89 10.29
C TYR A 87 0.24 2.12 10.93
N GLY A 88 -0.78 2.80 11.46
CA GLY A 88 -2.00 2.16 11.97
C GLY A 88 -2.75 1.37 10.91
N ARG A 89 -2.95 1.94 9.71
CA ARG A 89 -3.57 1.24 8.57
C ARG A 89 -2.77 0.00 8.17
N SER A 90 -1.45 0.13 8.10
CA SER A 90 -0.56 -0.98 7.80
C SER A 90 -0.64 -2.10 8.85
N LEU A 91 -0.65 -1.74 10.14
CA LEU A 91 -0.72 -2.70 11.26
C LEU A 91 -2.01 -3.53 11.24
N ILE A 92 -3.15 -2.89 10.95
CA ILE A 92 -4.44 -3.58 10.84
C ILE A 92 -4.38 -4.64 9.73
N LEU A 93 -3.78 -4.32 8.59
CA LEU A 93 -3.64 -5.26 7.48
C LEU A 93 -2.63 -6.37 7.79
N ALA A 94 -1.49 -6.04 8.41
CA ALA A 94 -0.45 -7.00 8.77
C ALA A 94 -0.97 -8.08 9.75
N LYS A 95 -1.74 -7.67 10.78
CA LYS A 95 -2.37 -8.59 11.74
C LYS A 95 -3.36 -9.54 11.08
N ASN A 96 -4.20 -9.02 10.18
CA ASN A 96 -5.20 -9.82 9.46
C ASN A 96 -4.60 -10.86 8.52
N SER A 97 -3.35 -10.67 8.10
CA SER A 97 -2.66 -11.55 7.16
C SER A 97 -1.48 -12.31 7.78
N GLN A 98 -1.37 -12.32 9.10
CA GLN A 98 -0.34 -13.03 9.88
C GLN A 98 1.11 -12.66 9.53
N TYR A 99 1.36 -11.43 9.05
CA TYR A 99 2.70 -10.95 8.70
C TYR A 99 3.43 -10.41 9.93
N LYS A 100 3.87 -11.32 10.82
CA LYS A 100 4.49 -10.99 12.10
C LYS A 100 5.74 -10.08 11.98
N GLU A 101 6.54 -10.28 10.95
CA GLU A 101 7.75 -9.45 10.73
C GLU A 101 7.38 -7.99 10.47
N LEU A 102 6.44 -7.75 9.56
CA LEU A 102 5.97 -6.41 9.22
C LEU A 102 5.27 -5.76 10.43
N GLU A 103 4.48 -6.52 11.19
CA GLU A 103 3.88 -6.05 12.44
C GLU A 103 4.94 -5.57 13.44
N ASN A 104 6.02 -6.33 13.64
CA ASN A 104 7.10 -5.94 14.54
C ASN A 104 7.81 -4.66 14.09
N ILE A 105 8.07 -4.51 12.79
CA ILE A 105 8.66 -3.30 12.20
C ILE A 105 7.76 -2.10 12.47
N ILE A 106 6.46 -2.22 12.21
CA ILE A 106 5.49 -1.13 12.40
C ILE A 106 5.36 -0.76 13.88
N ASN A 107 5.25 -1.74 14.78
CA ASN A 107 5.17 -1.49 16.21
C ASN A 107 6.41 -0.74 16.72
N LYS A 108 7.61 -1.09 16.23
CA LYS A 108 8.84 -0.36 16.56
C LYS A 108 8.76 1.10 16.08
N LYS A 109 8.35 1.34 14.84
CA LYS A 109 8.21 2.69 14.27
C LYS A 109 7.20 3.55 15.04
N ILE A 110 6.04 2.99 15.37
CA ILE A 110 5.02 3.66 16.19
C ILE A 110 5.58 4.03 17.57
N PHE A 111 6.27 3.08 18.23
CA PHE A 111 6.89 3.31 19.53
C PHE A 111 7.98 4.40 19.47
N ASP A 112 8.82 4.38 18.44
CA ASP A 112 9.87 5.37 18.23
C ASP A 112 9.29 6.79 18.04
N ILE A 113 8.20 6.93 17.29
CA ILE A 113 7.51 8.23 17.15
C ILE A 113 6.91 8.68 18.49
N GLN A 114 6.19 7.81 19.19
CA GLN A 114 5.51 8.14 20.45
C GLN A 114 6.49 8.50 21.57
N SER A 115 7.62 7.79 21.66
CA SER A 115 8.65 8.08 22.65
C SER A 115 9.34 9.42 22.43
N LYS A 116 9.56 9.81 21.16
CA LYS A 116 10.12 11.12 20.80
C LYS A 116 9.10 12.26 20.91
N ASN A 117 7.81 11.94 20.81
CA ASN A 117 6.72 12.93 20.74
C ASN A 117 5.59 12.60 21.73
N PRO A 118 5.83 12.66 23.06
CA PRO A 118 4.88 12.20 24.07
C PRO A 118 3.55 12.97 24.07
N ASN A 119 3.56 14.22 23.59
CA ASN A 119 2.37 15.06 23.51
C ASN A 119 1.32 14.53 22.50
N LEU A 120 1.71 13.66 21.55
CA LEU A 120 0.78 13.05 20.60
C LEU A 120 -0.17 12.03 21.25
N LEU A 121 0.10 11.58 22.49
CA LEU A 121 -0.73 10.63 23.24
C LEU A 121 -1.89 11.30 24.01
N SER A 122 -1.96 12.64 24.00
CA SER A 122 -2.80 13.42 24.91
C SER A 122 -4.08 14.00 24.29
N ARG A 123 -4.49 13.53 23.11
CA ARG A 123 -5.70 13.98 22.40
C ARG A 123 -6.74 12.88 22.22
#